data_AF-A0A4Y8SXS2-F1
#
_entry.id   AF-A0A4Y8SXS2-F1
#
_cell.length_a   1.000
_cell.length_b   1.000
_cell.length_c   1.000
_cell.angle_alpha   90.00
_cell.angle_beta   90.00
_cell.angle_gamma   90.00
#
_symmetry.space_group_name_H-M   'P 1'
#
loop_
_entity.id
_entity.type
_entity.pdbx_description
1 polymer ?
#
loop_
_entity_poly.entity_id
_entity_poly.type
_entity_poly.pdbx_seq_one_letter_code
_entity_poly.pdbx_strand_id
1 'polypeptide(L)'
;MKVITNQTLYQCDHCGKRLLTKHGARIHEEQYCSVVLEQKKKEKQAKCKHKNIDTHYDYIPGEAVMEPQYDYCVDCGKTIGWGERCG
;
A
#
# COMPACT_ATOMS: atom_id res chain seq x y z
N MET A 1 12.83 -14.28 -7.34
CA MET A 1 13.97 -13.68 -8.06
C MET A 1 14.54 -14.60 -9.14
N LYS A 2 14.50 -14.16 -10.40
CA LYS A 2 15.14 -14.82 -11.55
C LYS A 2 16.44 -14.12 -11.97
N VAL A 3 17.49 -14.90 -12.27
CA VAL A 3 18.77 -14.37 -12.79
C VAL A 3 18.75 -14.38 -14.31
N ILE A 4 19.04 -13.23 -14.95
CA ILE A 4 19.20 -13.11 -16.40
C ILE A 4 20.69 -13.19 -16.71
N THR A 5 21.13 -14.36 -17.18
CA THR A 5 22.54 -14.70 -17.42
C THR A 5 23.21 -13.88 -18.52
N ASN A 6 22.44 -13.39 -19.50
CA ASN A 6 22.98 -12.60 -20.62
C ASN A 6 23.40 -11.16 -20.23
N GLN A 7 22.97 -10.64 -19.07
CA GLN A 7 23.22 -9.25 -18.66
C GLN A 7 23.56 -9.08 -17.17
N THR A 8 23.78 -10.19 -16.43
CA THR A 8 23.96 -10.21 -14.96
C THR A 8 22.92 -9.35 -14.23
N LEU A 9 21.65 -9.47 -14.65
CA LEU A 9 20.53 -8.75 -14.04
C LEU A 9 19.69 -9.68 -13.17
N TYR A 10 19.07 -9.09 -12.16
CA TYR A 10 18.23 -9.77 -11.20
C TYR A 10 16.79 -9.27 -11.32
N GLN A 11 15.88 -10.14 -11.73
CA GLN A 11 14.49 -9.80 -11.95
C GLN A 11 13.62 -10.25 -10.78
N CYS A 12 12.80 -9.33 -10.26
CA CYS A 12 11.77 -9.62 -9.27
C CYS A 12 10.65 -10.45 -9.90
N ASP A 13 10.24 -11.55 -9.27
CA ASP A 13 9.19 -12.42 -9.82
C ASP A 13 7.79 -11.84 -9.65
N HIS A 14 7.60 -10.95 -8.68
CA HIS A 14 6.29 -10.38 -8.36
C HIS A 14 5.92 -9.21 -9.27
N CYS A 15 6.87 -8.31 -9.56
CA CYS A 15 6.61 -7.09 -10.34
C CYS A 15 7.39 -7.01 -11.66
N GLY A 16 8.29 -7.97 -11.93
CA GLY A 16 9.11 -8.00 -13.14
C GLY A 16 10.24 -6.97 -13.20
N LYS A 17 10.43 -6.13 -12.17
CA LYS A 17 11.48 -5.10 -12.11
C LYS A 17 12.87 -5.74 -12.13
N ARG A 18 13.79 -5.16 -12.91
CA ARG A 18 15.19 -5.60 -13.00
C ARG A 18 16.08 -4.75 -12.11
N LEU A 19 17.01 -5.40 -11.43
CA LEU A 19 17.97 -4.81 -10.52
C LEU A 19 19.38 -5.29 -10.89
N LEU A 20 20.36 -4.42 -10.60
CA LEU A 20 21.76 -4.66 -10.94
C LEU A 20 22.47 -5.59 -9.93
N THR A 21 21.97 -5.68 -8.70
CA THR A 21 22.62 -6.43 -7.63
C THR A 21 21.68 -7.44 -6.97
N LYS A 22 22.25 -8.56 -6.53
CA LYS A 22 21.50 -9.60 -5.80
C LYS A 22 20.88 -9.06 -4.52
N HIS A 23 21.67 -8.27 -3.78
CA HIS A 23 21.24 -7.66 -2.53
C HIS A 23 20.09 -6.66 -2.75
N GLY A 24 20.19 -5.81 -3.79
CA GLY A 24 19.12 -4.88 -4.14
C GLY A 24 17.83 -5.59 -4.51
N ALA A 25 17.91 -6.70 -5.25
CA ALA A 25 16.73 -7.50 -5.59
C ALA A 25 16.06 -8.13 -4.37
N ARG A 26 16.84 -8.61 -3.39
CA ARG A 26 16.30 -9.15 -2.13
C ARG A 26 15.56 -8.07 -1.32
N ILE A 27 16.20 -6.92 -1.11
CA ILE A 27 15.56 -5.79 -0.39
C ILE A 27 14.30 -5.35 -1.13
N HIS A 28 14.36 -5.31 -2.47
CA HIS A 28 13.21 -4.99 -3.28
C HIS A 28 12.05 -5.96 -3.03
N GLU A 29 12.26 -7.27 -3.12
CA GLU A 29 11.20 -8.27 -2.88
C GLU A 29 10.62 -8.15 -1.46
N GLU A 30 11.44 -7.87 -0.44
CA GLU A 30 11.00 -7.80 0.95
C GLU A 30 10.24 -6.51 1.30
N GLN A 31 10.74 -5.36 0.85
CA GLN A 31 10.35 -4.04 1.38
C GLN A 31 9.82 -3.04 0.33
N TYR A 32 10.20 -3.16 -0.94
CA TYR A 32 9.88 -2.13 -1.95
C TYR A 32 9.10 -2.66 -3.15
N CYS A 33 8.78 -3.95 -3.18
CA CYS A 33 7.99 -4.53 -4.24
C CYS A 33 6.54 -4.12 -4.03
N SER A 34 6.04 -3.24 -4.91
CA SER A 34 4.67 -2.75 -4.86
C SER A 34 3.65 -3.88 -4.79
N VAL A 35 3.83 -4.94 -5.58
CA VAL A 35 2.94 -6.11 -5.60
C VAL A 35 2.89 -6.81 -4.23
N VAL A 36 4.05 -7.03 -3.60
CA VAL A 36 4.14 -7.65 -2.27
C VAL A 36 3.56 -6.74 -1.19
N LEU A 37 3.86 -5.44 -1.24
CA LEU A 37 3.34 -4.46 -0.29
C LEU A 37 1.82 -4.34 -0.38
N GLU A 38 1.27 -4.27 -1.58
CA GLU A 38 -0.18 -4.24 -1.81
C GLU A 38 -0.85 -5.53 -1.32
N GLN A 39 -0.22 -6.69 -1.52
CA GLN A 39 -0.75 -7.95 -1.00
C GLN A 39 -0.78 -7.95 0.54
N LYS A 40 0.33 -7.57 1.19
CA LYS A 40 0.39 -7.41 2.66
C LYS A 40 -0.65 -6.42 3.19
N LYS A 41 -0.85 -5.30 2.48
CA LYS A 41 -1.86 -4.30 2.80
C LYS A 41 -3.26 -4.91 2.74
N LYS A 42 -3.60 -5.61 1.66
CA LYS A 42 -4.89 -6.30 1.52
C LYS A 42 -5.11 -7.36 2.61
N GLU A 43 -4.08 -8.15 2.93
CA GLU A 43 -4.16 -9.12 4.03
C GLU A 43 -4.39 -8.46 5.40
N LYS A 44 -3.72 -7.33 5.65
CA LYS A 44 -3.92 -6.54 6.88
C LYS A 44 -5.36 -6.02 6.96
N GLN A 45 -5.88 -5.48 5.84
CA GLN A 45 -7.24 -4.96 5.76
C GLN A 45 -8.29 -6.08 5.88
N ALA A 46 -8.05 -7.25 5.29
CA ALA A 46 -8.96 -8.40 5.38
C ALA A 46 -9.08 -8.96 6.80
N LYS A 47 -8.01 -8.87 7.61
CA LYS A 47 -7.99 -9.30 9.01
C LYS A 47 -8.45 -8.21 9.99
N CYS A 48 -8.60 -6.97 9.53
CA CYS A 48 -8.95 -5.84 10.37
C CYS A 48 -10.45 -5.85 10.69
N LYS A 49 -10.80 -5.54 11.95
CA LYS A 49 -12.19 -5.39 12.39
C LYS A 49 -12.77 -4.00 12.14
N HIS A 50 -11.98 -3.08 11.61
CA HIS A 50 -12.35 -1.68 11.33
C HIS A 50 -13.08 -0.97 12.49
N LYS A 51 -12.63 -1.20 13.73
CA LYS A 51 -13.25 -0.57 14.92
C LYS A 51 -12.81 0.88 15.14
N ASN A 52 -11.57 1.20 14.76
CA ASN A 52 -11.01 2.53 14.90
C ASN A 52 -11.06 3.24 13.54
N ILE A 53 -12.10 4.05 13.34
CA ILE A 53 -12.36 4.80 12.12
C ILE A 53 -12.23 6.29 12.44
N ASP A 54 -11.47 6.99 11.61
CA ASP A 54 -11.28 8.43 11.65
C ASP A 54 -11.67 9.04 10.29
N THR A 55 -11.93 10.34 10.28
CA THR A 55 -12.31 11.07 9.07
C THR A 55 -11.14 11.93 8.61
N HIS A 56 -10.73 11.78 7.35
CA HIS A 56 -9.73 12.65 6.75
C HIS A 56 -10.39 13.99 6.37
N TYR A 57 -9.84 15.08 6.88
CA TYR A 57 -10.25 16.44 6.53
C TYR A 57 -9.21 17.07 5.62
N ASP A 58 -9.66 17.86 4.64
CA ASP A 58 -8.79 18.63 3.76
C ASP A 58 -9.33 20.05 3.57
N TYR A 59 -8.46 20.98 3.18
CA TYR A 59 -8.86 22.37 2.93
C TYR A 59 -9.67 22.48 1.64
N ILE A 60 -10.73 23.27 1.69
CA ILE A 60 -11.46 23.66 0.48
C ILE A 60 -10.53 24.57 -0.34
N PRO A 61 -10.26 24.26 -1.63
CA PRO A 61 -9.37 25.08 -2.44
C PRO A 61 -9.79 26.55 -2.49
N GLY A 62 -8.91 27.45 -2.04
CA GLY A 62 -9.16 28.89 -2.00
C GLY A 62 -9.81 29.41 -0.72
N GLU A 63 -10.15 28.52 0.21
CA GLU A 63 -10.75 28.86 1.50
C GLU A 63 -9.82 28.48 2.67
N ALA A 64 -9.97 29.15 3.81
CA ALA A 64 -9.24 28.83 5.04
C ALA A 64 -9.99 27.83 5.94
N VAL A 65 -10.97 27.09 5.39
CA VAL A 65 -11.77 26.10 6.11
C VAL A 65 -11.52 24.69 5.58
N MET A 66 -11.60 23.70 6.48
CA MET A 66 -11.45 22.28 6.15
C MET A 66 -12.82 21.59 6.07
N GLU A 67 -12.94 20.62 5.17
CA GLU A 67 -14.13 19.77 5.02
C GLU A 67 -13.75 18.28 5.08
N PRO A 68 -14.67 17.41 5.57
CA PRO A 68 -14.46 15.96 5.60
C PRO A 68 -14.48 15.38 4.18
N GLN A 69 -13.42 14.65 3.82
CA GLN A 69 -13.27 14.05 2.48
C GLN A 69 -13.67 12.56 2.47
N TYR A 70 -13.12 11.78 3.40
CA TYR A 70 -13.40 10.34 3.48
C TYR A 70 -13.13 9.77 4.87
N ASP A 71 -13.85 8.71 5.23
CA ASP A 71 -13.58 7.92 6.42
C ASP A 71 -12.52 6.87 6.10
N TYR A 72 -11.61 6.63 7.05
CA TYR A 72 -10.60 5.60 6.94
C TYR A 72 -10.37 4.91 8.28
N CYS A 73 -10.03 3.62 8.23
CA CYS A 73 -9.62 2.91 9.43
C CYS A 73 -8.16 3.25 9.76
N VAL A 74 -7.92 3.78 10.96
CA VAL A 74 -6.58 4.16 11.44
C VAL A 74 -5.65 2.94 11.53
N ASP A 75 -6.20 1.78 11.87
CA ASP A 75 -5.39 0.57 12.08
C ASP A 75 -4.87 -0.04 10.77
N CYS A 76 -5.68 -0.03 9.69
CA CYS A 76 -5.35 -0.71 8.43
C CYS A 76 -5.25 0.23 7.22
N GLY A 77 -5.60 1.50 7.37
CA GLY A 77 -5.60 2.51 6.31
C GLY A 77 -6.60 2.23 5.18
N LYS A 78 -7.61 1.38 5.41
CA LYS A 78 -8.68 1.13 4.44
C LYS A 78 -9.66 2.29 4.50
N THR A 79 -10.01 2.86 3.34
CA THR A 79 -11.13 3.79 3.23
C THR A 79 -12.44 3.05 3.47
N ILE A 80 -13.33 3.65 4.25
CA ILE A 80 -14.61 3.09 4.65
C ILE A 80 -15.69 3.83 3.86
N GLY A 81 -16.53 3.09 3.14
CA GLY A 81 -17.65 3.68 2.41
C GLY A 81 -18.71 4.23 3.37
N TRP A 82 -19.53 5.18 2.88
CA TRP A 82 -20.59 5.89 3.62
C TRP A 82 -21.74 4.99 4.17
N GLY A 83 -21.57 3.67 4.20
CA GLY A 83 -22.48 2.69 4.82
C GLY A 83 -21.79 1.58 5.62
N GLU A 84 -20.45 1.57 5.72
CA GLU A 84 -19.66 0.53 6.42
C GLU A 84 -19.34 0.90 7.88
N ARG A 85 -19.81 2.07 8.37
CA ARG A 85 -19.54 2.56 9.73
C ARG A 85 -20.39 1.88 10.83
N CYS A 86 -21.42 1.12 10.45
CA CYS A 86 -22.45 0.58 11.36
C CYS A 86 -22.54 -0.97 11.41
N GLY A 87 -21.42 -1.67 11.18
CA GLY A 87 -21.33 -3.15 11.27
C GLY A 87 -20.70 -3.64 12.57
#